data_AF-A0A420CUZ9-F1
#
_entry.id   AF-A0A420CUZ9-F1
#
_cell.length_a   1.000
_cell.length_b   1.000
_cell.length_c   1.000
_cell.angle_alpha   90.00
_cell.angle_beta   90.00
_cell.angle_gamma   90.00
#
_symmetry.space_group_name_H-M   'P 1'
#
loop_
_entity.id
_entity.type
_entity.pdbx_description
1 polymer ?
#
loop_
_entity_poly.entity_id
_entity_poly.type
_entity_poly.pdbx_seq_one_letter_code
_entity_poly.pdbx_strand_id
1 'polypeptide(L)'
;MVKEFNVIQTDRIIEMAWEDRTPFEAIAFQFGISESGVIELMRRELKPSSFRLWRKRVNSGVSQKHLMKRNPEIDRFKCKRQRTISHNKISKR
;
A
#
# COMPACT_ATOMS: atom_id res chain seq x y z
N MET A 1 -18.66 -5.92 2.52
CA MET A 1 -18.56 -6.30 1.10
C MET A 1 -17.10 -6.42 0.73
N VAL A 2 -16.65 -7.61 0.35
CA VAL A 2 -15.29 -7.83 -0.14
C VAL A 2 -15.23 -7.22 -1.54
N LYS A 3 -14.43 -6.16 -1.74
CA LYS A 3 -14.17 -5.65 -3.09
C LYS A 3 -13.38 -6.70 -3.86
N GLU A 4 -13.90 -7.14 -5.00
CA GLU A 4 -13.16 -8.02 -5.89
C GLU A 4 -12.13 -7.22 -6.68
N PHE A 5 -10.87 -7.64 -6.58
CA PHE A 5 -9.74 -7.08 -7.31
C PHE A 5 -9.25 -8.13 -8.30
N ASN A 6 -8.90 -7.70 -9.51
CA ASN A 6 -8.23 -8.59 -10.46
C ASN A 6 -6.85 -9.00 -9.90
N VAL A 7 -6.29 -10.12 -10.36
CA VAL A 7 -4.98 -10.65 -9.93
C VAL A 7 -3.90 -9.57 -9.97
N ILE A 8 -3.86 -8.77 -11.04
CA ILE A 8 -2.90 -7.66 -11.21
C ILE A 8 -3.10 -6.57 -10.14
N GLN A 9 -4.35 -6.27 -9.78
CA GLN A 9 -4.66 -5.27 -8.76
C GLN A 9 -4.32 -5.81 -7.36
N THR A 10 -4.60 -7.08 -7.10
CA THR A 10 -4.24 -7.76 -5.85
C THR A 10 -2.73 -7.76 -5.65
N ASP A 11 -1.96 -8.18 -6.66
CA ASP A 11 -0.50 -8.13 -6.62
C ASP A 11 0.00 -6.70 -6.37
N ARG A 12 -0.62 -5.70 -7.01
CA ARG A 12 -0.23 -4.31 -6.82
C ARG A 12 -0.54 -3.79 -5.41
N ILE A 13 -1.68 -4.17 -4.83
CA ILE A 13 -2.03 -3.83 -3.45
C ILE A 13 -1.06 -4.50 -2.49
N ILE A 14 -0.67 -5.77 -2.73
CA ILE A 14 0.32 -6.49 -1.94
C ILE A 14 1.68 -5.78 -2.02
N GLU A 15 2.16 -5.44 -3.22
CA GLU A 15 3.41 -4.69 -3.43
C GLU A 15 3.41 -3.37 -2.64
N MET A 16 2.33 -2.59 -2.77
CA MET A 16 2.17 -1.32 -2.08
C MET A 16 2.07 -1.48 -0.56
N ALA A 17 1.39 -2.53 -0.08
CA ALA A 17 1.25 -2.80 1.33
C ALA A 17 2.57 -3.28 1.97
N TRP A 18 3.42 -3.98 1.23
CA TRP A 18 4.76 -4.41 1.64
C TRP A 18 5.78 -3.27 1.65
N GLU A 19 5.61 -2.23 0.84
CA GLU A 19 6.50 -1.08 0.85
C GLU A 19 6.25 -0.19 2.08
N ASP A 20 7.24 -0.11 2.97
CA ASP A 20 7.12 0.63 4.24
C ASP A 20 6.84 2.14 4.06
N ARG A 21 7.12 2.68 2.86
CA ARG A 21 6.92 4.11 2.51
C ARG A 21 5.57 4.43 1.89
N THR A 22 4.73 3.43 1.58
CA THR A 22 3.42 3.68 0.97
C THR A 22 2.37 3.83 2.08
N PRO A 23 1.79 5.03 2.26
CA PRO A 23 0.75 5.23 3.26
C PRO A 23 -0.52 4.47 2.86
N PHE A 24 -1.29 4.00 3.85
CA PHE A 24 -2.57 3.34 3.57
C PHE A 24 -3.54 4.29 2.85
N GLU A 25 -3.41 5.60 3.07
CA GLU A 25 -4.14 6.65 2.34
C GLU A 25 -3.90 6.61 0.82
N ALA A 26 -2.68 6.32 0.36
CA ALA A 26 -2.38 6.20 -1.07
C ALA A 26 -3.03 4.93 -1.68
N ILE A 27 -3.06 3.83 -0.91
CA ILE A 27 -3.75 2.61 -1.30
C ILE A 27 -5.26 2.85 -1.36
N ALA A 28 -5.81 3.55 -0.36
CA ALA A 28 -7.21 3.94 -0.33
C ALA A 28 -7.58 4.89 -1.47
N PHE A 29 -6.73 5.85 -1.82
CA PHE A 29 -6.95 6.76 -2.93
C PHE A 29 -6.96 6.03 -4.28
N GLN A 30 -6.04 5.09 -4.50
CA GLN A 30 -5.92 4.38 -5.79
C GLN A 30 -6.95 3.25 -5.96
N PHE A 31 -7.23 2.49 -4.91
CA PHE A 31 -8.05 1.27 -4.99
C PHE A 31 -9.38 1.38 -4.23
N GLY A 32 -9.61 2.48 -3.50
CA GLY A 32 -10.81 2.68 -2.70
C GLY A 32 -10.94 1.70 -1.53
N ILE A 33 -9.83 1.11 -1.07
CA ILE A 33 -9.83 0.11 0.00
C ILE A 33 -9.36 0.74 1.32
N SER A 34 -10.10 0.49 2.41
CA SER A 34 -9.69 0.94 3.74
C SER A 34 -8.47 0.17 4.23
N GLU A 35 -7.78 0.70 5.24
CA GLU A 35 -6.68 -0.01 5.91
C GLU A 35 -7.12 -1.41 6.39
N SER A 36 -8.31 -1.51 6.99
CA SER A 36 -8.89 -2.77 7.44
C SER A 36 -9.05 -3.77 6.29
N GLY A 37 -9.51 -3.31 5.12
CA GLY A 37 -9.62 -4.15 3.93
C GLY A 37 -8.27 -4.61 3.39
N VAL A 38 -7.23 -3.77 3.46
CA VAL A 38 -5.86 -4.16 3.08
C VAL A 38 -5.32 -5.22 4.03
N ILE A 39 -5.57 -5.08 5.34
CA ILE A 39 -5.14 -6.08 6.34
C ILE A 39 -5.83 -7.43 6.10
N GLU A 40 -7.12 -7.41 5.79
CA GLU A 40 -7.89 -8.61 5.48
C GLU A 40 -7.39 -9.28 4.20
N LEU A 41 -7.16 -8.50 3.14
CA LEU A 41 -6.58 -8.98 1.90
C LEU A 41 -5.20 -9.62 2.14
N MET A 42 -4.32 -8.91 2.85
CA MET A 42 -2.97 -9.39 3.16
C MET A 42 -2.99 -10.68 4.01
N ARG A 43 -3.99 -10.82 4.89
CA ARG A 43 -4.17 -12.04 5.69
C ARG A 43 -4.61 -13.23 4.83
N ARG A 44 -5.42 -13.00 3.79
CA ARG A 44 -5.90 -14.04 2.88
C ARG A 44 -4.82 -14.48 1.89
N GLU A 45 -4.05 -13.54 1.35
CA GLU A 45 -3.10 -13.80 0.26
C GLU A 45 -1.73 -14.28 0.77
N LEU A 46 -1.29 -13.86 1.96
CA LEU A 46 0.03 -14.22 2.48
C LEU A 46 -0.01 -15.45 3.39
N LYS A 47 1.10 -16.20 3.38
CA LYS A 47 1.36 -17.23 4.40
C LYS A 47 1.31 -16.61 5.80
N PRO A 48 0.80 -17.33 6.83
CA PRO A 48 0.66 -16.79 8.19
C PRO A 48 1.96 -16.23 8.78
N SER A 49 3.11 -16.84 8.50
CA SER A 49 4.43 -16.36 8.93
C SER A 49 4.81 -15.01 8.29
N SER A 50 4.60 -14.87 6.98
CA SER A 50 4.82 -13.62 6.25
C SER A 50 3.88 -12.52 6.69
N PHE A 51 2.61 -12.85 6.95
CA PHE A 51 1.63 -11.90 7.51
C PHE A 51 2.05 -11.39 8.88
N ARG A 52 2.50 -12.26 9.79
CA ARG A 52 3.00 -11.85 11.12
C ARG A 52 4.21 -10.93 11.00
N LEU A 53 5.16 -11.21 10.11
CA LEU A 53 6.32 -10.35 9.85
C LEU A 53 5.91 -8.98 9.33
N TRP A 54 5.02 -8.95 8.33
CA TRP A 54 4.46 -7.71 7.81
C TRP A 54 3.73 -6.91 8.88
N ARG A 55 2.87 -7.57 9.68
CA ARG A 55 2.12 -6.92 10.75
C ARG A 55 3.03 -6.39 11.84
N LYS A 56 4.09 -7.12 12.18
CA LYS A 56 5.16 -6.63 13.06
C LYS A 56 5.77 -5.36 12.47
N ARG A 57 6.19 -5.33 11.20
CA ARG A 57 6.75 -4.11 10.58
C ARG A 57 5.78 -2.92 10.57
N VAL A 58 4.52 -3.15 10.23
CA VAL A 58 3.47 -2.12 10.24
C VAL A 58 3.29 -1.54 11.66
N ASN A 59 3.35 -2.37 12.71
CA ASN A 59 3.13 -1.95 14.09
C ASN A 59 4.42 -1.47 14.83
N SER A 60 5.62 -1.87 14.40
CA SER A 60 6.87 -1.71 15.18
C SER A 60 7.63 -0.40 14.96
N GLY A 61 7.05 0.59 14.27
CA GLY A 61 7.57 1.96 14.38
C GLY A 61 8.43 2.52 13.23
N VAL A 62 8.36 1.96 12.01
CA VAL A 62 8.73 2.70 10.78
C VAL A 62 7.46 3.21 10.08
N SER A 63 6.44 3.58 10.85
CA SER A 63 5.20 4.15 10.33
C SER A 63 5.40 5.63 9.99
N GLN A 64 6.16 5.90 8.93
CA GLN A 64 6.06 7.13 8.13
C GLN A 64 4.82 7.06 7.20
N LYS A 65 3.80 6.26 7.54
CA LYS A 65 2.57 6.07 6.76
C LYS A 65 1.51 7.16 6.99
N HIS A 66 1.80 8.12 7.86
CA HIS A 66 1.05 9.37 7.96
C HIS A 66 1.91 10.48 7.38
N LEU A 67 1.37 11.20 6.40
CA LEU A 67 2.03 12.33 5.74
C LEU A 67 2.60 13.33 6.76
N MET A 68 1.92 13.49 7.90
CA MET A 68 2.26 14.44 8.96
C MET A 68 3.48 14.07 9.82
N LYS A 69 3.95 12.82 9.79
CA LYS A 69 5.13 12.39 10.59
C LYS A 69 6.42 12.33 9.77
N ARG A 70 6.35 12.65 8.47
CA ARG A 70 7.45 12.51 7.51
C ARG A 70 8.54 13.57 7.74
N ASN A 71 9.81 13.17 7.73
CA ASN A 71 10.92 14.12 7.77
C ASN A 71 10.89 14.97 6.46
N PRO A 72 10.84 16.31 6.54
CA PRO A 72 10.83 17.18 5.36
C PRO A 72 12.04 17.00 4.42
N GLU A 73 13.18 16.48 4.91
CA GLU A 73 14.36 16.21 4.08
C GLU A 73 14.18 15.02 3.11
N ILE A 74 13.13 14.23 3.27
CA ILE A 74 12.84 13.09 2.39
C ILE A 74 11.99 13.57 1.21
N ASP A 75 12.65 14.10 0.18
CA ASP A 75 12.01 14.59 -1.06
C ASP A 75 11.59 13.44 -2.02
N ARG A 76 12.19 12.25 -1.86
CA ARG A 76 11.96 11.15 -2.79
C ARG A 76 10.57 10.54 -2.60
N PHE A 77 9.63 10.90 -3.48
CA PHE A 77 8.29 10.33 -3.52
C PHE A 77 8.26 8.88 -4.08
N LYS A 78 9.31 8.45 -4.81
CA LYS A 78 9.31 7.16 -5.53
C LYS A 78 10.57 6.31 -5.34
N CYS A 79 10.43 4.99 -5.28
CA CYS A 79 11.55 4.04 -5.30
C CYS A 79 12.19 3.98 -6.71
N LYS A 80 13.50 3.76 -6.81
CA LYS A 80 14.20 3.63 -8.11
C LYS A 80 13.73 2.42 -8.93
N ARG A 81 13.17 1.40 -8.28
CA ARG A 81 12.55 0.21 -8.91
C ARG A 81 11.03 0.35 -9.13
N GLN A 82 10.43 1.47 -8.71
CA GLN A 82 8.99 1.70 -8.89
C GLN A 82 8.71 1.99 -10.37
N ARG A 83 8.00 1.07 -11.04
CA ARG A 83 7.49 1.30 -12.40
C ARG A 83 6.55 2.52 -12.37
N THR A 84 6.63 3.36 -13.39
CA THR A 84 5.72 4.51 -13.56
C THR A 84 4.28 3.99 -13.57
N ILE A 85 3.51 4.31 -12.54
CA ILE A 85 2.09 3.94 -12.45
C ILE A 85 1.32 4.92 -13.33
N SER A 86 1.26 4.70 -14.64
CA SER A 86 0.30 5.41 -15.49
C SER A 86 -1.07 4.71 -15.39
N HIS A 87 -1.73 4.85 -14.25
CA HIS A 87 -3.16 4.56 -14.11
C HIS A 87 -3.96 5.86 -13.93
N ASN A 88 -3.62 6.89 -14.71
CA ASN A 88 -4.50 8.05 -14.84
C ASN A 88 -5.77 7.61 -15.56
N LYS A 89 -6.82 7.31 -14.78
CA LYS A 89 -8.22 7.50 -15.17
C LYS A 89 -8.58 9.00 -15.18
N ILE A 90 -7.65 9.88 -15.57
CA ILE A 90 -8.01 11.26 -15.90
C ILE A 90 -8.54 11.20 -17.33
N SER A 91 -9.84 10.92 -17.41
CA SER A 91 -10.68 11.33 -18.52
C SER A 91 -10.44 12.82 -18.73
N LYS A 92 -10.08 13.19 -19.96
CA LYS A 92 -9.90 14.57 -20.41
C LYS A 92 -10.99 15.51 -19.84
N ARG A 93 -10.57 16.65 -19.30
CA ARG A 93 -11.05 17.97 -19.75
C ARG A 93 -10.00 19.02 -19.43
#